data_AF-A0A7W3IH22-F1
#
_entry.id   AF-A0A7W3IH22-F1
#
_cell.length_a   1.000
_cell.length_b   1.000
_cell.length_c   1.000
_cell.angle_alpha   90.00
_cell.angle_beta   90.00
_cell.angle_gamma   90.00
#
_symmetry.space_group_name_H-M   'P 1'
#
loop_
_entity.id
_entity.type
_entity.pdbx_description
1 polymer ?
#
loop_
_entity_poly.entity_id
_entity_poly.type
_entity_poly.pdbx_seq_one_letter_code
_entity_poly.pdbx_strand_id
1 'polypeptide(L)'
;MINQNLPPTPGPMPSLMSGASNGAQGTPGAAATAPQTLQDLMADAFYLLLLVKRGRLPADAESFVATVQKYLDGMERGAVKLGIAAEDIYAAKYAFCAAVDEAILSQPSPLHETWERNPLQLRLFGEHLAGEHFFDRLEELRRQGAARLPSLEVYHYCLLLGFEGKYRLEGPEKLGYLTARLGDEIIYLKGNRHGFAPHALPPDNVRHSLRRVVPLWLPAVMVASFGVVGFFGLRTYLGHQTKQQMAAYNEVVQMPQRTAHITITLP
;
A
#
# COMPACT_ATOMS: atom_id res chain seq x y z
N MET A 1 -66.59 56.70 37.63
CA MET A 1 -65.44 57.55 37.28
C MET A 1 -64.43 57.46 38.41
N ILE A 2 -63.26 56.88 38.17
CA ILE A 2 -61.91 57.31 38.58
C ILE A 2 -60.97 56.20 38.07
N ASN A 3 -60.22 56.55 37.03
CA ASN A 3 -59.21 55.77 36.35
C ASN A 3 -57.86 56.04 37.06
N GLN A 4 -57.15 55.03 37.55
CA GLN A 4 -55.78 55.19 38.06
C GLN A 4 -54.85 54.22 37.34
N ASN A 5 -54.21 54.73 36.29
CA ASN A 5 -53.03 54.15 35.65
C ASN A 5 -51.84 54.20 36.62
N LEU A 6 -51.25 53.04 36.94
CA LEU A 6 -49.90 52.94 37.51
C LEU A 6 -48.88 52.68 36.39
N PRO A 7 -47.65 53.24 36.47
CA PRO A 7 -46.60 53.04 35.47
C PRO A 7 -45.91 51.66 35.61
N PRO A 8 -45.38 51.07 34.53
CA PRO A 8 -44.66 49.80 34.60
C PRO A 8 -43.23 50.00 35.14
N THR A 9 -42.86 49.27 36.19
CA THR A 9 -41.48 49.19 36.68
C THR A 9 -40.70 48.11 35.91
N PRO A 10 -39.45 48.38 35.49
CA PRO A 10 -38.63 47.43 34.74
C PRO A 10 -38.24 46.20 35.58
N GLY A 11 -38.31 45.02 34.97
CA GLY A 11 -38.08 43.74 35.62
C GLY A 11 -36.63 43.53 36.09
N PRO A 12 -36.40 42.70 37.14
CA PRO A 12 -35.07 42.34 37.59
C PRO A 12 -34.34 41.47 36.55
N MET A 13 -33.03 41.75 36.36
CA MET A 13 -32.13 41.06 35.43
C MET A 13 -32.02 39.55 35.73
N PRO A 14 -31.80 38.70 34.72
CA PRO A 14 -31.61 37.26 34.90
C PRO A 14 -30.28 36.96 35.60
N SER A 15 -30.38 36.35 36.78
CA SER A 15 -29.24 35.84 37.56
C SER A 15 -28.55 34.68 36.84
N LEU A 16 -27.23 34.81 36.60
CA LEU A 16 -26.37 33.83 35.93
C LEU A 16 -26.00 32.58 36.77
N MET A 17 -26.78 32.24 37.79
CA MET A 17 -26.47 31.14 38.71
C MET A 17 -27.72 30.33 39.06
N SER A 18 -28.21 29.56 38.09
CA SER A 18 -29.17 28.48 38.32
C SER A 18 -29.02 27.43 37.21
N GLY A 19 -28.15 26.46 37.46
CA GLY A 19 -27.93 25.34 36.56
C GLY A 19 -26.81 24.40 36.99
N ALA A 20 -26.51 24.31 38.29
CA ALA A 20 -25.65 23.25 38.81
C ALA A 20 -26.52 22.05 39.18
N SER A 21 -26.91 21.25 38.19
CA SER A 21 -27.44 19.92 38.41
C SER A 21 -27.07 18.97 37.27
N ASN A 22 -26.25 17.99 37.62
CA ASN A 22 -26.03 16.71 36.95
C ASN A 22 -25.54 16.72 35.50
N GLY A 23 -24.21 16.78 35.36
CA GLY A 23 -23.50 16.14 34.26
C GLY A 23 -22.44 15.22 34.85
N ALA A 24 -22.81 14.00 35.21
CA ALA A 24 -21.83 12.93 35.39
C ALA A 24 -21.02 12.86 34.09
N GLN A 25 -19.75 13.27 34.15
CA GLN A 25 -18.80 13.09 33.07
C GLN A 25 -18.60 11.58 32.90
N GLY A 26 -19.45 10.98 32.05
CA GLY A 26 -19.12 9.74 31.40
C GLY A 26 -17.87 10.01 30.56
N THR A 27 -16.78 9.34 30.91
CA THR A 27 -15.66 9.08 30.00
C THR A 27 -16.24 8.81 28.61
N PRO A 28 -15.77 9.45 27.53
CA PRO A 28 -16.14 9.02 26.19
C PRO A 28 -15.50 7.65 25.96
N GLY A 29 -16.15 6.61 26.47
CA GLY A 29 -15.96 5.26 25.96
C GLY A 29 -16.28 5.38 24.47
N ALA A 30 -15.31 4.99 23.65
CA ALA A 30 -15.48 4.90 22.20
C ALA A 30 -16.74 4.07 21.93
N ALA A 31 -17.87 4.75 21.75
CA ALA A 31 -19.07 4.14 21.20
C ALA A 31 -18.62 3.68 19.82
N ALA A 32 -18.49 2.37 19.65
CA ALA A 32 -18.20 1.79 18.35
C ALA A 32 -19.31 2.27 17.42
N THR A 33 -19.02 3.28 16.59
CA THR A 33 -19.94 3.83 15.62
C THR A 33 -20.41 2.65 14.77
N ALA A 34 -21.72 2.37 14.80
CA ALA A 34 -22.27 1.31 13.98
C ALA A 34 -21.88 1.57 12.51
N PRO A 35 -21.45 0.55 11.74
CA PRO A 35 -21.05 0.74 10.36
C PRO A 35 -22.19 1.37 9.57
N GLN A 36 -21.93 2.48 8.88
CA GLN A 36 -22.94 3.25 8.15
C GLN A 36 -22.84 3.03 6.64
N THR A 37 -21.71 2.50 6.17
CA THR A 37 -21.43 2.32 4.75
C THR A 37 -20.97 0.90 4.43
N LEU A 38 -21.05 0.52 3.15
CA LEU A 38 -20.49 -0.75 2.66
C LEU A 38 -18.97 -0.81 2.92
N GLN A 39 -18.28 0.33 2.79
CA GLN A 39 -16.86 0.44 3.07
C GLN A 39 -16.54 0.13 4.54
N ASP A 40 -17.35 0.62 5.49
CA ASP A 40 -17.16 0.34 6.93
C ASP A 40 -17.34 -1.14 7.23
N LEU A 41 -18.35 -1.78 6.61
CA LEU A 41 -18.57 -3.21 6.76
C LEU A 41 -17.42 -4.04 6.19
N MET A 42 -16.70 -3.52 5.19
CA MET A 42 -15.56 -4.17 4.52
C MET A 42 -14.21 -3.90 5.19
N ALA A 43 -14.16 -3.08 6.26
CA ALA A 43 -12.91 -2.64 6.87
C ALA A 43 -12.02 -3.82 7.33
N ASP A 44 -12.60 -4.82 8.00
CA ASP A 44 -11.86 -6.01 8.44
C ASP A 44 -11.35 -6.86 7.27
N ALA A 45 -12.10 -6.93 6.17
CA ALA A 45 -11.65 -7.58 4.94
C ALA A 45 -10.45 -6.85 4.33
N PHE A 46 -10.50 -5.53 4.22
CA PHE A 46 -9.37 -4.75 3.71
C PHE A 46 -8.14 -4.88 4.61
N TYR A 47 -8.34 -4.95 5.92
CA TYR A 47 -7.26 -5.25 6.86
C TYR A 47 -6.68 -6.66 6.60
N LEU A 48 -7.52 -7.67 6.41
CA LEU A 48 -7.09 -9.02 6.04
C LEU A 48 -6.27 -9.03 4.75
N LEU A 49 -6.75 -8.35 3.71
CA LEU A 49 -6.05 -8.21 2.43
C LEU A 49 -4.68 -7.55 2.61
N LEU A 50 -4.58 -6.51 3.45
CA LEU A 50 -3.31 -5.87 3.78
C LEU A 50 -2.36 -6.82 4.51
N LEU A 51 -2.85 -7.66 5.43
CA LEU A 51 -2.04 -8.66 6.13
C LEU A 51 -1.48 -9.70 5.14
N VAL A 52 -2.33 -10.21 4.24
CA VAL A 52 -1.93 -11.14 3.18
C VAL A 52 -0.86 -10.52 2.30
N LYS A 53 -1.03 -9.25 1.87
CA LYS A 53 -0.04 -8.53 1.07
C LYS A 53 1.29 -8.29 1.78
N ARG A 54 1.31 -8.28 3.11
CA ARG A 54 2.54 -8.18 3.92
C ARG A 54 3.20 -9.54 4.16
N GLY A 55 2.72 -10.61 3.53
CA GLY A 55 3.24 -11.97 3.69
C GLY A 55 2.75 -12.71 4.93
N ARG A 56 1.76 -12.16 5.65
CA ARG A 56 1.09 -12.89 6.74
C ARG A 56 0.02 -13.80 6.16
N LEU A 57 0.48 -14.92 5.64
CA LEU A 57 -0.35 -15.93 5.01
C LEU A 57 -0.91 -16.90 6.08
N PRO A 58 -2.11 -17.44 5.85
CA PRO A 58 -2.68 -18.47 6.72
C PRO A 58 -1.86 -19.76 6.62
N ALA A 59 -1.88 -20.56 7.69
CA ALA A 59 -1.20 -21.86 7.69
C ALA A 59 -1.98 -22.93 6.90
N ASP A 60 -3.31 -22.82 6.87
CA ASP A 60 -4.21 -23.74 6.19
C ASP A 60 -5.15 -22.98 5.25
N ALA A 61 -5.25 -23.46 4.00
CA ALA A 61 -6.06 -22.83 2.97
C ALA A 61 -7.56 -22.97 3.26
N GLU A 62 -8.01 -24.15 3.67
CA GLU A 62 -9.44 -24.42 3.83
C GLU A 62 -10.04 -23.67 5.03
N SER A 63 -9.32 -23.65 6.16
CA SER A 63 -9.69 -22.83 7.32
C SER A 63 -9.78 -21.34 6.98
N PHE A 64 -8.85 -20.84 6.16
CA PHE A 64 -8.86 -19.45 5.72
C PHE A 64 -10.05 -19.16 4.80
N VAL A 65 -10.33 -20.03 3.84
CA VAL A 65 -11.50 -19.89 2.96
C VAL A 65 -12.80 -19.89 3.76
N ALA A 66 -12.96 -20.80 4.72
CA ALA A 66 -14.14 -20.84 5.59
C ALA A 66 -14.29 -19.55 6.41
N THR A 67 -13.16 -18.98 6.87
CA THR A 67 -13.14 -17.71 7.59
C THR A 67 -13.58 -16.54 6.70
N VAL A 68 -13.04 -16.47 5.47
CA VAL A 68 -13.42 -15.46 4.47
C VAL A 68 -14.90 -15.58 4.12
N GLN A 69 -15.40 -16.78 3.85
CA GLN A 69 -16.83 -17.03 3.57
C GLN A 69 -17.73 -16.55 4.70
N LYS A 70 -17.44 -16.98 5.94
CA LYS A 70 -18.21 -16.57 7.12
C LYS A 70 -18.24 -15.05 7.29
N TYR A 71 -17.11 -14.39 7.03
CA TYR A 71 -17.02 -12.94 7.08
C TYR A 71 -17.87 -12.28 5.98
N LEU A 72 -17.75 -12.73 4.73
CA LEU A 72 -18.51 -12.19 3.60
C LEU A 72 -20.02 -12.36 3.80
N ASP A 73 -20.46 -13.48 4.37
CA ASP A 73 -21.87 -13.69 4.72
C ASP A 73 -22.33 -12.73 5.83
N GLY A 74 -21.45 -12.43 6.79
CA GLY A 74 -21.69 -11.42 7.83
C GLY A 74 -21.82 -10.01 7.25
N MET A 75 -20.90 -9.65 6.36
CA MET A 75 -20.92 -8.38 5.63
C MET A 75 -22.19 -8.24 4.81
N GLU A 76 -22.58 -9.28 4.06
CA GLU A 76 -23.81 -9.29 3.25
C GLU A 76 -25.06 -9.06 4.11
N ARG A 77 -25.20 -9.78 5.23
CA ARG A 77 -26.31 -9.53 6.18
C ARG A 77 -26.30 -8.10 6.73
N GLY A 78 -25.12 -7.54 6.98
CA GLY A 78 -24.96 -6.14 7.40
C GLY A 78 -25.40 -5.17 6.31
N ALA A 79 -24.95 -5.38 5.07
CA ALA A 79 -25.23 -4.51 3.94
C ALA A 79 -26.72 -4.52 3.56
N VAL A 80 -27.38 -5.69 3.62
CA VAL A 80 -28.83 -5.81 3.42
C VAL A 80 -29.60 -5.01 4.48
N LYS A 81 -29.17 -5.02 5.75
CA LYS A 81 -29.78 -4.22 6.82
C LYS A 81 -29.62 -2.71 6.60
N LEU A 82 -28.55 -2.30 5.94
CA LEU A 82 -28.31 -0.91 5.54
C LEU A 82 -29.05 -0.52 4.25
N GLY A 83 -29.79 -1.44 3.61
CA GLY A 83 -30.49 -1.18 2.36
C GLY A 83 -29.58 -1.06 1.14
N ILE A 84 -28.35 -1.59 1.20
CA ILE A 84 -27.45 -1.63 0.05
C ILE A 84 -27.99 -2.61 -0.99
N ALA A 85 -27.96 -2.21 -2.27
CA ALA A 85 -28.47 -3.02 -3.36
C ALA A 85 -27.66 -4.32 -3.52
N ALA A 86 -28.35 -5.41 -3.90
CA ALA A 86 -27.75 -6.73 -4.02
C ALA A 86 -26.60 -6.75 -5.04
N GLU A 87 -26.68 -5.95 -6.11
CA GLU A 87 -25.61 -5.89 -7.10
C GLU A 87 -24.34 -5.24 -6.53
N ASP A 88 -24.47 -4.25 -5.63
CA ASP A 88 -23.32 -3.62 -4.97
C ASP A 88 -22.66 -4.57 -3.97
N ILE A 89 -23.47 -5.36 -3.25
CA ILE A 89 -22.96 -6.42 -2.35
C ILE A 89 -22.20 -7.48 -3.15
N TYR A 90 -22.81 -7.97 -4.24
CA TYR A 90 -22.18 -8.97 -5.11
C TYR A 90 -20.86 -8.43 -5.69
N ALA A 91 -20.87 -7.21 -6.23
CA ALA A 91 -19.70 -6.57 -6.80
C ALA A 91 -18.58 -6.38 -5.76
N ALA A 92 -18.92 -5.99 -4.54
CA ALA A 92 -17.95 -5.87 -3.45
C ALA A 92 -17.32 -7.22 -3.06
N LYS A 93 -18.13 -8.27 -2.89
CA LYS A 93 -17.62 -9.64 -2.61
C LYS A 93 -16.68 -10.10 -3.73
N TYR A 94 -17.08 -9.86 -4.97
CA TYR A 94 -16.31 -10.24 -6.15
C TYR A 94 -14.95 -9.53 -6.21
N ALA A 95 -14.94 -8.20 -6.09
CA ALA A 95 -13.72 -7.38 -6.08
C ALA A 95 -12.75 -7.80 -4.98
N PHE A 96 -13.27 -8.05 -3.77
CA PHE A 96 -12.48 -8.50 -2.65
C PHE A 96 -11.84 -9.87 -2.89
N CYS A 97 -12.61 -10.84 -3.38
CA CYS A 97 -12.09 -12.19 -3.64
C CYS A 97 -11.01 -12.19 -4.73
N ALA A 98 -11.24 -11.46 -5.82
CA ALA A 98 -10.22 -11.27 -6.86
C ALA A 98 -8.93 -10.66 -6.28
N ALA A 99 -9.05 -9.68 -5.39
CA ALA A 99 -7.89 -9.06 -4.75
C ALA A 99 -7.13 -9.98 -3.78
N VAL A 100 -7.85 -10.81 -3.01
CA VAL A 100 -7.23 -11.80 -2.11
C VAL A 100 -6.53 -12.88 -2.91
N ASP A 101 -7.18 -13.42 -3.95
CA ASP A 101 -6.59 -14.44 -4.81
C ASP A 101 -5.31 -13.95 -5.48
N GLU A 102 -5.35 -12.74 -6.04
CA GLU A 102 -4.17 -12.12 -6.61
C GLU A 102 -3.08 -11.90 -5.55
N ALA A 103 -3.43 -11.45 -4.35
CA ALA A 103 -2.46 -11.23 -3.28
C ALA A 103 -1.76 -12.51 -2.84
N ILE A 104 -2.47 -13.65 -2.77
CA ILE A 104 -1.89 -14.95 -2.42
C ILE A 104 -1.02 -15.48 -3.57
N LEU A 105 -1.50 -15.41 -4.81
CA LEU A 105 -0.79 -15.93 -5.99
C LEU A 105 0.39 -15.05 -6.43
N SER A 106 0.43 -13.78 -6.04
CA SER A 106 1.52 -12.83 -6.41
C SER A 106 2.80 -12.98 -5.58
N GLN A 107 2.81 -13.87 -4.58
CA GLN A 107 3.96 -14.07 -3.69
C GLN A 107 4.27 -15.56 -3.49
N PRO A 108 5.53 -15.92 -3.21
CA PRO A 108 5.87 -17.29 -2.83
C PRO A 108 5.12 -17.68 -1.55
N SER A 109 4.33 -18.75 -1.62
CA SER A 109 3.60 -19.27 -0.46
C SER A 109 3.51 -20.80 -0.51
N PRO A 110 3.46 -21.49 0.65
CA PRO A 110 3.14 -22.92 0.70
C PRO A 110 1.74 -23.23 0.16
N LEU A 111 0.87 -22.22 0.09
CA LEU A 111 -0.50 -22.36 -0.38
C LEU A 111 -0.63 -22.23 -1.89
N HIS A 112 0.42 -21.82 -2.60
CA HIS A 112 0.34 -21.41 -4.00
C HIS A 112 -0.36 -22.46 -4.89
N GLU A 113 0.10 -23.70 -4.88
CA GLU A 113 -0.50 -24.76 -5.70
C GLU A 113 -1.97 -25.07 -5.32
N THR A 114 -2.26 -25.09 -4.02
CA THR A 114 -3.63 -25.35 -3.53
C THR A 114 -4.56 -24.21 -3.90
N TRP A 115 -4.05 -22.98 -3.85
CA TRP A 115 -4.79 -21.77 -4.19
C TRP A 115 -5.01 -21.64 -5.70
N GLU A 116 -4.02 -22.00 -6.52
CA GLU A 116 -4.12 -22.02 -7.98
C GLU A 116 -5.18 -23.01 -8.47
N ARG A 117 -5.26 -24.20 -7.86
CA ARG A 117 -6.26 -25.21 -8.22
C ARG A 117 -7.69 -24.79 -7.89
N ASN A 118 -7.88 -24.07 -6.80
CA ASN A 118 -9.21 -23.72 -6.31
C ASN A 118 -9.20 -22.36 -5.58
N PRO A 119 -9.10 -21.23 -6.30
CA PRO A 119 -9.09 -19.88 -5.72
C PRO A 119 -10.49 -19.43 -5.28
N LEU A 120 -10.60 -18.36 -4.48
CA LEU A 120 -11.90 -17.85 -4.00
C LEU A 120 -12.84 -17.47 -5.15
N GLN A 121 -12.31 -16.85 -6.22
CA GLN A 121 -13.04 -16.50 -7.43
C GLN A 121 -13.74 -17.72 -8.03
N LEU A 122 -13.08 -18.89 -8.05
CA LEU A 122 -13.66 -20.11 -8.58
C LEU A 122 -14.67 -20.70 -7.59
N ARG A 123 -14.31 -20.77 -6.31
CA ARG A 123 -15.16 -21.36 -5.25
C ARG A 123 -16.49 -20.62 -5.09
N LEU A 124 -16.47 -19.29 -5.20
CA LEU A 124 -17.61 -18.44 -4.85
C LEU A 124 -18.36 -17.92 -6.08
N PHE A 125 -17.68 -17.75 -7.21
CA PHE A 125 -18.26 -17.15 -8.41
C PHE A 125 -18.19 -18.06 -9.64
N GLY A 126 -17.47 -19.19 -9.57
CA GLY A 126 -17.33 -20.11 -10.70
C GLY A 126 -16.46 -19.55 -11.84
N GLU A 127 -15.68 -18.50 -11.58
CA GLU A 127 -14.90 -17.79 -12.60
C GLU A 127 -13.39 -17.91 -12.30
N HIS A 128 -12.58 -18.07 -13.36
CA HIS A 128 -11.11 -18.15 -13.25
C HIS A 128 -10.39 -16.87 -13.73
N LEU A 129 -11.13 -15.98 -14.41
CA LEU A 129 -10.60 -14.78 -15.07
C LEU A 129 -10.98 -13.49 -14.33
N ALA A 130 -11.10 -13.50 -13.00
CA ALA A 130 -11.54 -12.31 -12.28
C ALA A 130 -10.56 -11.14 -12.40
N GLY A 131 -9.27 -11.41 -12.64
CA GLY A 131 -8.26 -10.38 -12.94
C GLY A 131 -8.57 -9.51 -14.16
N GLU A 132 -9.29 -10.05 -15.14
CA GLU A 132 -9.74 -9.33 -16.34
C GLU A 132 -11.13 -8.73 -16.12
N HIS A 133 -12.09 -9.58 -15.73
CA HIS A 133 -13.49 -9.21 -15.55
C HIS A 133 -13.73 -8.21 -14.41
N PHE A 134 -12.78 -8.06 -13.48
CA PHE A 134 -12.81 -6.96 -12.51
C PHE A 134 -12.97 -5.62 -13.20
N PHE A 135 -12.18 -5.34 -14.23
CA PHE A 135 -12.23 -4.04 -14.89
C PHE A 135 -13.47 -3.87 -15.77
N ASP A 136 -13.98 -4.96 -16.36
CA ASP A 136 -15.22 -4.91 -17.14
C ASP A 136 -16.42 -4.56 -16.23
N ARG A 137 -16.48 -5.18 -15.05
CA ARG A 137 -17.47 -4.88 -14.02
C ARG A 137 -17.30 -3.46 -13.47
N LEU A 138 -16.07 -3.02 -13.22
CA LEU A 138 -15.78 -1.65 -12.80
C LEU A 138 -16.36 -0.63 -13.80
N GLU A 139 -16.17 -0.86 -15.10
CA GLU A 139 -16.70 0.06 -16.11
C GLU A 139 -18.22 0.04 -16.21
N GLU A 140 -18.88 -1.09 -15.96
CA GLU A 140 -20.34 -1.14 -15.82
C GLU A 140 -20.82 -0.31 -14.63
N LEU A 141 -20.18 -0.45 -13.47
CA LEU A 141 -20.54 0.33 -12.28
C LEU A 141 -20.33 1.84 -12.51
N ARG A 142 -19.22 2.22 -13.17
CA ARG A 142 -18.93 3.63 -13.49
C ARG A 142 -19.97 4.24 -14.42
N ARG A 143 -20.51 3.47 -15.39
CA ARG A 143 -21.61 3.93 -16.25
C ARG A 143 -22.88 4.26 -15.48
N GLN A 144 -23.15 3.55 -14.39
CA GLN A 144 -24.32 3.75 -13.55
C GLN A 144 -24.15 4.89 -12.53
N GLY A 145 -22.90 5.35 -12.32
CA GLY A 145 -22.59 6.56 -11.55
C GLY A 145 -23.01 6.48 -10.08
N ALA A 146 -23.70 7.51 -9.58
CA ALA A 146 -24.01 7.68 -8.16
C ALA A 146 -24.82 6.51 -7.56
N ALA A 147 -25.62 5.82 -8.37
CA ALA A 147 -26.40 4.66 -7.91
C ALA A 147 -25.52 3.49 -7.45
N ARG A 148 -24.28 3.40 -7.95
CA ARG A 148 -23.31 2.35 -7.64
C ARG A 148 -22.11 2.86 -6.85
N LEU A 149 -22.27 4.01 -6.20
CA LEU A 149 -21.21 4.59 -5.36
C LEU A 149 -20.65 3.60 -4.31
N PRO A 150 -21.47 2.79 -3.60
CA PRO A 150 -20.94 1.87 -2.59
C PRO A 150 -19.96 0.83 -3.15
N SER A 151 -20.26 0.23 -4.31
CA SER A 151 -19.36 -0.74 -4.94
C SER A 151 -18.15 -0.08 -5.60
N LEU A 152 -18.32 1.11 -6.21
CA LEU A 152 -17.21 1.89 -6.77
C LEU A 152 -16.13 2.18 -5.72
N GLU A 153 -16.53 2.52 -4.49
CA GLU A 153 -15.60 2.70 -3.37
C GLU A 153 -14.80 1.43 -3.06
N VAL A 154 -15.48 0.28 -2.98
CA VAL A 154 -14.81 -1.01 -2.70
C VAL A 154 -13.81 -1.35 -3.81
N TYR A 155 -14.19 -1.17 -5.07
CA TYR A 155 -13.28 -1.36 -6.20
C TYR A 155 -12.07 -0.43 -6.12
N HIS A 156 -12.30 0.84 -5.81
CA HIS A 156 -11.22 1.81 -5.64
C HIS A 156 -10.28 1.42 -4.50
N TYR A 157 -10.81 0.95 -3.37
CA TYR A 157 -10.01 0.44 -2.26
C TYR A 157 -9.16 -0.78 -2.65
N CYS A 158 -9.70 -1.73 -3.41
CA CYS A 158 -8.94 -2.86 -3.94
C CYS A 158 -7.75 -2.38 -4.80
N LEU A 159 -7.96 -1.37 -5.66
CA LEU A 159 -6.88 -0.77 -6.47
C LEU A 159 -5.84 -0.05 -5.61
N LEU A 160 -6.26 0.72 -4.60
CA LEU A 160 -5.35 1.39 -3.67
C LEU A 160 -4.53 0.40 -2.85
N LEU A 161 -5.10 -0.75 -2.50
CA LEU A 161 -4.39 -1.86 -1.86
C LEU A 161 -3.50 -2.62 -2.84
N GLY A 162 -3.50 -2.25 -4.12
CA GLY A 162 -2.57 -2.68 -5.16
C GLY A 162 -3.03 -3.91 -5.94
N PHE A 163 -4.33 -4.11 -6.09
CA PHE A 163 -4.84 -5.02 -7.10
C PHE A 163 -4.46 -4.53 -8.50
N GLU A 164 -3.87 -5.39 -9.31
CA GLU A 164 -3.38 -5.06 -10.66
C GLU A 164 -4.24 -5.69 -11.76
N GLY A 165 -4.68 -6.94 -11.57
CA GLY A 165 -5.37 -7.75 -12.56
C GLY A 165 -4.65 -7.73 -13.91
N LYS A 166 -5.41 -7.53 -15.00
CA LYS A 166 -4.88 -7.45 -16.36
C LYS A 166 -3.79 -6.39 -16.57
N TYR A 167 -3.77 -5.33 -15.75
CA TYR A 167 -2.77 -4.27 -15.87
C TYR A 167 -1.36 -4.66 -15.38
N ARG A 168 -1.21 -5.83 -14.75
CA ARG A 168 0.12 -6.37 -14.43
C ARG A 168 1.00 -6.51 -15.67
N LEU A 169 0.40 -6.86 -16.81
CA LEU A 169 1.10 -7.02 -18.09
C LEU A 169 1.08 -5.74 -18.94
N GLU A 170 0.03 -4.92 -18.82
CA GLU A 170 -0.13 -3.71 -19.63
C GLU A 170 0.67 -2.49 -19.13
N GLY A 171 1.15 -2.52 -17.89
CA GLY A 171 2.02 -1.51 -17.30
C GLY A 171 1.34 -0.69 -16.18
N PRO A 172 2.12 -0.30 -15.14
CA PRO A 172 1.59 0.32 -13.93
C PRO A 172 1.05 1.74 -14.14
N GLU A 173 1.46 2.44 -15.19
CA GLU A 173 1.04 3.82 -15.46
C GLU A 173 -0.46 3.93 -15.77
N LYS A 174 -0.97 3.02 -16.61
CA LYS A 174 -2.40 2.96 -16.95
C LYS A 174 -3.26 2.70 -15.71
N LEU A 175 -2.82 1.76 -14.87
CA LEU A 175 -3.49 1.43 -13.62
C LEU A 175 -3.49 2.63 -12.66
N GLY A 176 -2.35 3.32 -12.54
CA GLY A 176 -2.22 4.52 -11.72
C GLY A 176 -3.17 5.64 -12.15
N TYR A 177 -3.26 5.87 -13.47
CA TYR A 177 -4.20 6.85 -14.05
C TYR A 177 -5.66 6.46 -13.80
N LEU A 178 -6.03 5.20 -14.08
CA LEU A 178 -7.39 4.70 -13.82
C LEU A 178 -7.78 4.84 -12.34
N THR A 179 -6.86 4.47 -11.44
CA THR A 179 -7.10 4.56 -9.99
C THR A 179 -7.27 6.01 -9.55
N ALA A 180 -6.46 6.94 -10.04
CA ALA A 180 -6.62 8.36 -9.73
C ALA A 180 -7.96 8.91 -10.24
N ARG A 181 -8.28 8.65 -11.50
CA ARG A 181 -9.53 9.08 -12.13
C ARG A 181 -10.77 8.53 -11.42
N LEU A 182 -10.76 7.25 -11.04
CA LEU A 182 -11.86 6.64 -10.27
C LEU A 182 -12.02 7.34 -8.91
N GLY A 183 -10.93 7.70 -8.25
CA GLY A 183 -10.97 8.47 -7.00
C GLY A 183 -11.65 9.84 -7.17
N ASP A 184 -11.28 10.58 -8.22
CA ASP A 184 -11.89 11.88 -8.53
C ASP A 184 -13.38 11.74 -8.86
N GLU A 185 -13.77 10.69 -9.60
CA GLU A 185 -15.16 10.37 -9.92
C GLU A 185 -15.96 10.06 -8.65
N ILE A 186 -15.43 9.25 -7.72
CA ILE A 186 -16.08 8.94 -6.44
C ILE A 186 -16.29 10.22 -5.61
N ILE A 187 -15.27 11.09 -5.53
CA ILE A 187 -15.37 12.37 -4.82
C ILE A 187 -16.47 13.24 -5.43
N TYR A 188 -16.51 13.32 -6.76
CA TYR A 188 -17.53 14.06 -7.48
C TYR A 188 -18.94 13.49 -7.23
N LEU A 189 -19.11 12.17 -7.29
CA LEU A 189 -20.38 11.48 -7.07
C LEU A 189 -20.88 11.58 -5.62
N LYS A 190 -19.99 11.70 -4.64
CA LYS A 190 -20.36 12.00 -3.24
C LYS A 190 -21.02 13.37 -3.06
N GLY A 191 -21.01 14.22 -4.09
CA GLY A 191 -21.58 15.58 -4.02
C GLY A 191 -20.75 16.53 -3.14
N ASN A 192 -19.58 16.10 -2.68
CA ASN A 192 -18.73 16.92 -1.82
C ASN A 192 -17.93 17.87 -2.70
N ARG A 193 -18.53 19.01 -3.06
CA ARG A 193 -17.74 20.24 -3.18
C ARG A 193 -17.00 20.34 -1.86
N HIS A 194 -15.69 20.21 -1.88
CA HIS A 194 -14.86 20.48 -0.71
C HIS A 194 -15.23 21.88 -0.20
N GLY A 195 -16.16 21.97 0.75
CA GLY A 195 -16.17 23.07 1.68
C GLY A 195 -14.80 22.97 2.32
N PHE A 196 -13.93 23.95 2.01
CA PHE A 196 -12.59 24.07 2.55
C PHE A 196 -12.65 23.77 4.04
N ALA A 197 -12.32 22.54 4.44
CA ALA A 197 -12.25 22.18 5.84
C ALA A 197 -10.92 22.77 6.33
N PRO A 198 -10.93 23.70 7.31
CA PRO A 198 -9.70 24.33 7.81
C PRO A 198 -8.68 23.33 8.37
N HIS A 199 -9.12 22.10 8.65
CA HIS A 199 -8.31 21.01 9.21
C HIS A 199 -8.47 19.69 8.42
N ALA A 200 -8.60 19.76 7.09
CA ALA A 200 -8.46 18.55 6.28
C ALA A 200 -7.09 17.92 6.54
N LEU A 201 -7.08 16.72 7.13
CA LEU A 201 -5.87 15.93 7.21
C LEU A 201 -5.35 15.73 5.78
N PRO A 202 -4.05 15.92 5.50
CA PRO A 202 -3.50 15.71 4.17
C PRO A 202 -3.92 14.33 3.66
N PRO A 203 -4.32 14.19 2.38
CA PRO A 203 -4.56 12.87 1.81
C PRO A 203 -3.29 12.07 2.03
N ASP A 204 -3.43 10.99 2.80
CA ASP A 204 -2.32 10.13 3.19
C ASP A 204 -1.87 9.41 1.92
N ASN A 205 -1.03 10.09 1.15
CA ASN A 205 -0.44 9.61 -0.08
C ASN A 205 0.63 8.59 0.30
N VAL A 206 0.20 7.45 0.85
CA VAL A 206 1.00 6.22 0.96
C VAL A 206 1.11 5.58 -0.43
N ARG A 207 1.24 6.40 -1.49
CA ARG A 207 1.43 5.97 -2.88
C ARG A 207 2.90 5.70 -3.24
N HIS A 208 3.82 5.72 -2.27
CA HIS A 208 5.25 5.55 -2.58
C HIS A 208 6.00 4.52 -1.73
N SER A 209 5.36 3.74 -0.85
CA SER A 209 6.14 2.91 0.09
C SER A 209 6.36 1.44 -0.30
N LEU A 210 5.79 0.88 -1.37
CA LEU A 210 5.87 -0.59 -1.54
C LEU A 210 6.26 -1.19 -2.89
N ARG A 211 6.63 -0.39 -3.91
CA ARG A 211 7.35 -0.93 -5.08
C ARG A 211 8.35 0.10 -5.59
N ARG A 212 9.39 0.33 -4.79
CA ARG A 212 10.69 0.69 -5.36
C ARG A 212 11.14 -0.56 -6.11
N VAL A 213 10.78 -0.65 -7.39
CA VAL A 213 11.36 -1.62 -8.33
C VAL A 213 12.85 -1.31 -8.33
N VAL A 214 13.60 -1.96 -7.45
CA VAL A 214 15.06 -1.88 -7.48
C VAL A 214 15.43 -2.63 -8.75
N PRO A 215 15.87 -1.92 -9.80
CA PRO A 215 16.03 -2.58 -11.07
C PRO A 215 17.19 -3.57 -10.94
N LEU A 216 17.02 -4.76 -11.54
CA LEU A 216 17.88 -5.93 -11.32
C LEU A 216 19.38 -5.69 -11.59
N TRP A 217 19.75 -4.59 -12.24
CA TRP A 217 21.13 -4.18 -12.47
C TRP A 217 21.82 -3.60 -11.22
N LEU A 218 21.09 -3.13 -10.21
CA LEU A 218 21.68 -2.55 -8.99
C LEU A 218 22.55 -3.55 -8.19
N PRO A 219 22.09 -4.79 -7.87
CA PRO A 219 22.95 -5.78 -7.22
C PRO A 219 24.14 -6.18 -8.10
N ALA A 220 23.98 -6.23 -9.43
CA ALA A 220 25.06 -6.53 -10.36
C ALA A 220 26.17 -5.44 -10.32
N VAL A 221 25.78 -4.16 -10.26
CA VAL A 221 26.73 -3.04 -10.11
C VAL A 221 27.43 -3.10 -8.75
N MET A 222 26.73 -3.46 -7.67
CA MET A 222 27.34 -3.56 -6.34
C MET A 222 28.41 -4.68 -6.30
N VAL A 223 28.09 -5.86 -6.84
CA VAL A 223 29.03 -6.99 -6.91
C VAL A 223 30.23 -6.67 -7.81
N ALA A 224 30.00 -6.03 -8.97
CA ALA A 224 31.07 -5.60 -9.86
C ALA A 224 31.99 -4.57 -9.19
N SER A 225 31.43 -3.57 -8.51
CA SER A 225 32.17 -2.57 -7.73
C SER A 225 33.07 -3.23 -6.68
N PHE A 226 32.51 -4.16 -5.88
CA PHE A 226 33.28 -4.87 -4.87
C PHE A 226 34.42 -5.70 -5.47
N GLY A 227 34.17 -6.36 -6.61
CA GLY A 227 35.19 -7.09 -7.36
C GLY A 227 36.33 -6.19 -7.87
N VAL A 228 36.01 -5.00 -8.40
CA VAL A 228 37.02 -4.03 -8.86
C VAL A 228 37.87 -3.53 -7.70
N VAL A 229 37.27 -3.20 -6.56
CA VAL A 229 37.99 -2.77 -5.36
C VAL A 229 38.92 -3.89 -4.86
N GLY A 230 38.43 -5.12 -4.78
CA GLY A 230 39.23 -6.28 -4.40
C GLY A 230 40.41 -6.53 -5.34
N PHE A 231 40.19 -6.45 -6.66
CA PHE A 231 41.24 -6.62 -7.66
C PHE A 231 42.31 -5.52 -7.58
N PHE A 232 41.92 -4.25 -7.44
CA PHE A 232 42.86 -3.15 -7.27
C PHE A 232 43.65 -3.24 -5.96
N GLY A 233 42.98 -3.61 -4.86
CA GLY A 233 43.65 -3.83 -3.57
C GLY A 233 44.67 -4.97 -3.63
N LEU A 234 44.32 -6.07 -4.29
CA LEU A 234 45.23 -7.20 -4.46
C LEU A 234 46.41 -6.83 -5.38
N ARG A 235 46.15 -6.11 -6.48
CA ARG A 235 47.18 -5.65 -7.41
C ARG A 235 48.17 -4.68 -6.77
N THR A 236 47.69 -3.74 -5.95
CA THR A 236 48.58 -2.83 -5.22
C THR A 236 49.35 -3.56 -4.14
N TYR A 237 48.70 -4.46 -3.39
CA TYR A 237 49.36 -5.26 -2.37
C TYR A 237 50.48 -6.14 -2.94
N LEU A 238 50.20 -6.89 -4.02
CA LEU A 238 51.23 -7.67 -4.71
C LEU A 238 52.32 -6.77 -5.29
N GLY A 239 51.97 -5.63 -5.90
CA GLY A 239 52.96 -4.69 -6.44
C GLY A 239 53.89 -4.11 -5.37
N HIS A 240 53.37 -3.83 -4.17
CA HIS A 240 54.18 -3.38 -3.04
C HIS A 240 55.10 -4.49 -2.53
N GLN A 241 54.62 -5.74 -2.42
CA GLN A 241 55.45 -6.87 -2.03
C GLN A 241 56.53 -7.21 -3.06
N THR A 242 56.20 -7.17 -4.36
CA THR A 242 57.18 -7.42 -5.44
C THR A 242 58.28 -6.37 -5.43
N LYS A 243 57.94 -5.08 -5.21
CA LYS A 243 58.95 -4.01 -5.11
C LYS A 243 59.85 -4.17 -3.88
N GLN A 244 59.29 -4.58 -2.74
CA GLN A 244 60.07 -4.80 -1.51
C GLN A 244 61.00 -6.02 -1.61
N GLN A 245 60.55 -7.12 -2.23
CA GLN A 245 61.41 -8.30 -2.43
C GLN A 245 62.46 -8.07 -3.53
N MET A 246 62.13 -7.39 -4.62
CA MET A 246 63.11 -7.10 -5.68
C MET A 246 64.13 -6.02 -5.28
N ALA A 247 63.80 -5.10 -4.37
CA ALA A 247 64.76 -4.14 -3.83
C ALA A 247 65.91 -4.83 -3.08
N ALA A 248 65.65 -5.95 -2.39
CA ALA A 248 66.67 -6.73 -1.70
C ALA A 248 67.65 -7.45 -2.65
N TYR A 249 67.23 -7.75 -3.90
CA TYR A 249 68.11 -8.35 -4.92
C TYR A 249 68.85 -7.31 -5.77
N ASN A 250 68.31 -6.09 -5.90
CA ASN A 250 68.94 -5.03 -6.68
C ASN A 250 70.24 -4.50 -6.05
N GLU A 251 70.42 -4.62 -4.73
CA GLU A 251 71.69 -4.26 -4.07
C GLU A 251 72.83 -5.27 -4.36
N VAL A 252 72.51 -6.52 -4.70
CA VAL A 252 73.51 -7.58 -4.91
C VAL A 252 74.04 -7.60 -6.35
N VAL A 253 73.29 -7.07 -7.31
CA VAL A 253 73.69 -6.98 -8.73
C VAL A 253 74.22 -5.58 -9.04
N GLN A 254 75.28 -5.15 -8.34
CA GLN A 254 76.14 -4.08 -8.86
C GLN A 254 77.00 -4.67 -9.98
N MET A 255 76.75 -4.24 -11.22
CA MET A 255 77.63 -4.57 -12.35
C MET A 255 79.04 -4.05 -12.05
N PRO A 256 80.10 -4.87 -12.23
CA PRO A 256 81.46 -4.46 -11.89
C PRO A 256 81.87 -3.23 -12.70
N GLN A 257 82.57 -2.32 -12.04
CA GLN A 257 82.98 -1.04 -12.58
C GLN A 257 83.74 -1.18 -13.90
N ARG A 258 83.33 -0.35 -14.86
CA ARG A 258 83.94 -0.11 -16.17
C ARG A 258 85.48 -0.12 -16.07
N THR A 259 86.10 -1.15 -16.65
CA THR A 259 87.55 -1.32 -16.74
C THR A 259 88.18 -0.08 -17.38
N ALA A 260 89.03 0.62 -16.64
CA ALA A 260 89.80 1.74 -17.15
C ALA A 260 90.82 1.22 -18.17
N HIS A 261 90.72 1.68 -19.42
CA HIS A 261 91.74 1.44 -20.44
C HIS A 261 92.91 2.39 -20.21
N ILE A 262 94.05 1.86 -19.76
CA ILE A 262 95.33 2.57 -19.72
C ILE A 262 96.05 2.33 -21.04
N THR A 263 96.18 3.38 -21.85
CA THR A 263 97.02 3.38 -23.06
C THR A 263 98.43 3.74 -22.66
N ILE A 264 99.33 2.75 -22.64
CA ILE A 264 100.77 2.96 -22.44
C ILE A 264 101.37 3.33 -23.79
N THR A 265 101.80 4.59 -23.95
CA THR A 265 102.63 5.03 -25.07
C THR A 265 104.10 4.89 -24.67
N LEU A 266 104.85 4.03 -25.35
CA LEU A 266 106.30 3.91 -25.19
C LEU A 266 107.02 4.99 -26.03
N PRO A 267 108.19 5.47 -25.57
CA PRO A 267 108.93 6.59 -26.16
C PRO A 267 109.59 6.29 -27.51
#